data_AF-A0AA96E9M7-F1
#
_entry.id   AF-A0AA96E9M7-F1
#
_cell.length_a   1.000
_cell.length_b   1.000
_cell.length_c   1.000
_cell.angle_alpha   90.00
_cell.angle_beta   90.00
_cell.angle_gamma   90.00
#
_symmetry.space_group_name_H-M   'P 1'
#
loop_
_entity.id
_entity.type
_entity.pdbx_description
1 polymer ?
#
loop_
_entity_poly.entity_id
_entity_poly.type
_entity_poly.pdbx_seq_one_letter_code
_entity_poly.pdbx_strand_id
1 'polypeptide(L)'
;MTHDTAHDSIWQMPLDDFRDALALKPMPGCGAAAAVSASLGLALILKGLHLGQQHAQSDDRQALIDEGEALKQALSPLADEDVAAFEAMMDALKRPKRSFDEKAARREAIQAAASRAVQVPLDTARRCLEALTLGHQALSHIEAQFESDATAGAYLLHAAVQSVLLNVDANLEALGDEQTKQNARAAQNEIREQSRALIQGFEAPAS
;
A
#
# COMPACT_ATOMS: atom_id res chain seq x y z
N MET A 1 -2.87 27.74 17.87
CA MET A 1 -2.02 27.69 16.66
C MET A 1 -2.00 26.25 16.22
N THR A 2 -2.79 25.92 15.21
CA THR A 2 -2.75 24.62 14.53
C THR A 2 -1.40 24.56 13.84
N HIS A 3 -0.55 23.61 14.23
CA HIS A 3 0.59 23.23 13.40
C HIS A 3 -0.01 22.52 12.18
N ASP A 4 -0.37 23.32 11.17
CA ASP A 4 -0.57 22.82 9.82
C ASP A 4 0.82 22.57 9.24
N THR A 5 1.45 21.48 9.65
CA THR A 5 2.56 20.90 8.92
C THR A 5 1.93 20.02 7.85
N ALA A 6 1.32 20.65 6.84
CA ALA A 6 1.08 19.97 5.58
C ALA A 6 2.46 19.55 5.07
N HIS A 7 2.84 18.31 5.34
CA HIS A 7 4.03 17.73 4.75
C HIS A 7 3.77 17.67 3.24
N ASP A 8 4.69 18.20 2.43
CA ASP A 8 4.59 18.01 0.98
C ASP A 8 4.47 16.51 0.71
N SER A 9 3.49 16.16 -0.14
CA SER A 9 3.17 14.77 -0.45
C SER A 9 4.42 14.03 -0.92
N ILE A 10 4.56 12.76 -0.53
CA ILE A 10 5.66 11.89 -0.95
C ILE A 10 5.80 11.88 -2.48
N TRP A 11 4.70 12.02 -3.21
CA TRP A 11 4.67 12.04 -4.68
C TRP A 11 5.32 13.27 -5.32
N GLN A 12 5.62 14.30 -4.53
CA GLN A 12 6.33 15.50 -4.96
C GLN A 12 7.82 15.45 -4.59
N MET A 13 8.26 14.44 -3.85
CA MET A 13 9.66 14.28 -3.49
C MET A 13 10.48 13.77 -4.68
N PRO A 14 11.70 14.30 -4.88
CA PRO A 14 12.71 13.62 -5.70
C PRO A 14 12.97 12.20 -5.20
N LEU A 15 13.23 11.25 -6.12
CA LEU A 15 13.39 9.84 -5.75
C LEU A 15 14.62 9.59 -4.85
N ASP A 16 15.68 10.38 -5.01
CA ASP A 16 16.86 10.35 -4.14
C ASP A 16 16.55 10.89 -2.75
N ASP A 17 15.77 11.97 -2.65
CA ASP A 17 15.28 12.49 -1.37
C ASP A 17 14.37 11.48 -0.65
N PHE A 18 13.46 10.81 -1.37
CA PHE A 18 12.61 9.76 -0.80
C PHE A 18 13.44 8.58 -0.28
N ARG A 19 14.41 8.10 -1.08
CA ARG A 19 15.36 7.05 -0.68
C ARG A 19 16.13 7.44 0.59
N ASP A 20 16.67 8.64 0.63
CA ASP A 20 17.46 9.10 1.77
C ASP A 20 16.60 9.32 3.02
N ALA A 21 15.35 9.76 2.84
CA ALA A 21 14.38 9.86 3.93
C ALA A 21 14.04 8.48 4.53
N LEU A 22 13.80 7.45 3.70
CA LEU A 22 13.61 6.06 4.16
C LEU A 22 14.80 5.55 4.99
N ALA A 23 16.02 5.96 4.65
CA ALA A 23 17.24 5.51 5.31
C ALA A 23 17.56 6.27 6.62
N LEU A 24 17.19 7.56 6.70
CA LEU A 24 17.70 8.48 7.72
C LEU A 24 16.63 9.06 8.64
N LYS A 25 15.34 8.93 8.32
CA LYS A 25 14.24 9.55 9.08
C LYS A 25 13.30 8.48 9.65
N PRO A 26 12.54 8.79 10.72
CA PRO A 26 11.51 7.88 11.24
C PRO A 26 10.39 7.58 10.24
N MET A 27 10.04 8.57 9.41
CA MET A 27 9.10 8.47 8.30
C MET A 27 9.71 9.13 7.06
N PRO A 28 9.37 8.68 5.83
CA PRO A 28 8.43 7.60 5.48
C PRO A 28 8.90 6.21 5.94
N GLY A 29 7.94 5.32 6.21
CA GLY A 29 8.19 3.94 6.66
C GLY A 29 8.06 2.91 5.52
N CYS A 30 8.07 1.62 5.87
CA CYS A 30 7.86 0.56 4.88
C CYS A 30 6.43 0.55 4.30
N GLY A 31 5.43 1.14 4.96
CA GLY A 31 4.08 1.30 4.40
C GLY A 31 4.08 2.26 3.22
N ALA A 32 4.67 3.44 3.40
CA ALA A 32 4.92 4.38 2.32
C ALA A 32 5.79 3.79 1.20
N ALA A 33 6.87 3.08 1.53
CA ALA A 33 7.71 2.39 0.54
C ALA A 33 6.93 1.33 -0.24
N ALA A 34 6.04 0.58 0.42
CA ALA A 34 5.19 -0.40 -0.22
C ALA A 34 4.18 0.25 -1.17
N ALA A 35 3.50 1.32 -0.77
CA ALA A 35 2.57 2.06 -1.63
C ALA A 35 3.26 2.62 -2.88
N VAL A 36 4.45 3.21 -2.72
CA VAL A 36 5.28 3.68 -3.84
C VAL A 36 5.69 2.52 -4.75
N SER A 37 6.18 1.42 -4.18
CA SER A 37 6.57 0.22 -4.93
C SER A 37 5.40 -0.38 -5.71
N ALA A 38 4.21 -0.42 -5.13
CA ALA A 38 3.00 -0.90 -5.77
C ALA A 38 2.59 -0.02 -6.95
N SER A 39 2.64 1.31 -6.78
CA SER A 39 2.36 2.27 -7.86
C SER A 39 3.33 2.12 -9.03
N LEU A 40 4.62 1.95 -8.74
CA LEU A 40 5.65 1.67 -9.76
C LEU A 40 5.40 0.32 -10.45
N GLY A 41 5.03 -0.72 -9.69
CA GLY A 41 4.71 -2.03 -10.24
C GLY A 41 3.50 -2.00 -11.18
N LEU A 42 2.43 -1.33 -10.76
CA LEU A 42 1.23 -1.14 -11.59
C LEU A 42 1.51 -0.29 -12.83
N ALA A 43 2.39 0.72 -12.74
CA ALA A 43 2.80 1.51 -13.89
C ALA A 43 3.53 0.67 -14.96
N LEU A 44 4.33 -0.32 -14.58
CA LEU A 44 4.98 -1.24 -15.52
C LEU A 44 3.97 -2.13 -16.25
N ILE A 45 2.94 -2.60 -15.54
CA ILE A 45 1.85 -3.40 -16.13
C ILE A 45 1.04 -2.55 -17.11
N LEU A 46 0.66 -1.33 -16.69
CA LEU A 46 -0.06 -0.38 -17.54
C LEU A 46 0.73 0.00 -18.78
N LYS A 47 2.06 0.10 -18.71
CA LYS A 47 2.91 0.33 -19.89
C LYS A 47 2.66 -0.75 -20.96
N GLY A 48 2.61 -2.02 -20.57
CA GLY A 48 2.32 -3.12 -21.50
C GLY A 48 0.94 -3.01 -22.13
N LEU A 49 -0.08 -2.65 -21.33
CA LEU A 49 -1.44 -2.41 -21.83
C LEU A 49 -1.51 -1.20 -22.76
N HIS A 50 -0.96 -0.05 -22.39
CA HIS A 50 -0.97 1.16 -23.22
C HIS A 50 -0.27 0.94 -24.56
N LEU A 51 0.91 0.32 -24.57
CA LEU A 51 1.64 0.02 -25.80
C LEU A 51 0.88 -0.96 -26.69
N GLY A 52 0.29 -2.00 -26.09
CA GLY A 52 -0.61 -2.88 -26.82
C GLY A 52 -1.77 -2.12 -27.45
N GLN A 53 -2.43 -1.23 -26.69
CA GLN A 53 -3.59 -0.45 -27.17
C GLN A 53 -3.21 0.45 -28.35
N GLN A 54 -1.99 1.02 -28.35
CA GLN A 54 -1.46 1.80 -29.47
C GLN A 54 -1.28 0.97 -30.74
N HIS A 55 -0.87 -0.30 -30.61
CA HIS A 55 -0.72 -1.22 -31.75
C HIS A 55 -2.07 -1.73 -32.28
N ALA A 56 -2.99 -2.08 -31.37
CA ALA A 56 -4.31 -2.59 -31.69
C ALA A 56 -5.32 -2.20 -30.62
N GLN A 57 -6.37 -1.49 -31.02
CA GLN A 57 -7.43 -1.06 -30.11
C GLN A 57 -8.27 -2.26 -29.65
N SER A 58 -8.53 -2.34 -28.35
CA SER A 58 -9.38 -3.35 -27.72
C SER A 58 -10.16 -2.70 -26.56
N ASP A 59 -11.46 -2.94 -26.50
CA ASP A 59 -12.31 -2.44 -25.41
C ASP A 59 -11.96 -3.11 -24.08
N ASP A 60 -11.68 -4.43 -24.10
CA ASP A 60 -11.26 -5.18 -22.90
C ASP A 60 -9.95 -4.64 -22.33
N ARG A 61 -8.98 -4.34 -23.21
CA ARG A 61 -7.70 -3.74 -22.81
C ARG A 61 -7.90 -2.32 -22.29
N GLN A 62 -8.78 -1.53 -22.91
CA GLN A 62 -9.11 -0.19 -22.42
C GLN A 62 -9.74 -0.24 -21.03
N ALA A 63 -10.62 -1.20 -20.74
CA ALA A 63 -11.21 -1.38 -19.42
C ALA A 63 -10.14 -1.67 -18.35
N LEU A 64 -9.16 -2.52 -18.66
CA LEU A 64 -8.02 -2.80 -17.76
C LEU A 64 -7.14 -1.57 -17.54
N ILE A 65 -6.94 -0.74 -18.58
CA ILE A 65 -6.22 0.53 -18.45
C ILE A 65 -6.96 1.46 -17.48
N ASP A 66 -8.27 1.64 -17.68
CA ASP A 66 -9.08 2.54 -16.86
C ASP A 66 -9.11 2.08 -15.39
N GLU A 67 -9.27 0.78 -15.14
CA GLU A 67 -9.21 0.20 -13.80
C GLU A 67 -7.82 0.38 -13.16
N GLY A 68 -6.74 0.17 -13.92
CA GLY A 68 -5.38 0.34 -13.42
C GLY A 68 -5.03 1.80 -13.10
N GLU A 69 -5.49 2.77 -13.90
CA GLU A 69 -5.31 4.19 -13.58
C GLU A 69 -6.12 4.59 -12.34
N ALA A 70 -7.33 4.07 -12.16
CA ALA A 70 -8.12 4.27 -10.94
C ALA A 70 -7.40 3.67 -9.71
N LEU A 71 -6.82 2.48 -9.83
CA LEU A 71 -6.05 1.86 -8.75
C LEU A 71 -4.77 2.64 -8.41
N LYS A 72 -4.07 3.20 -9.40
CA LYS A 72 -2.94 4.13 -9.13
C LYS A 72 -3.38 5.34 -8.32
N GLN A 73 -4.50 5.96 -8.70
CA GLN A 73 -5.06 7.10 -7.97
C GLN A 73 -5.47 6.72 -6.53
N ALA A 74 -5.95 5.49 -6.32
CA ALA A 74 -6.29 4.98 -5.00
C ALA A 74 -5.06 4.60 -4.15
N LEU A 75 -3.98 4.13 -4.77
CA LEU A 75 -2.72 3.77 -4.10
C LEU A 75 -1.93 5.00 -3.65
N SER A 76 -1.94 6.07 -4.43
CA SER A 76 -1.17 7.28 -4.14
C SER A 76 -1.37 7.83 -2.71
N PRO A 77 -2.60 8.15 -2.26
CA PRO A 77 -2.78 8.76 -0.93
C PRO A 77 -2.32 7.86 0.22
N LEU A 78 -2.27 6.54 0.04
CA LEU A 78 -1.88 5.59 1.09
C LEU A 78 -0.44 5.78 1.57
N ALA A 79 0.46 6.29 0.72
CA ALA A 79 1.82 6.60 1.12
C ALA A 79 1.86 7.74 2.16
N ASP A 80 1.08 8.79 1.93
CA ASP A 80 0.98 9.92 2.85
C ASP A 80 0.16 9.54 4.11
N GLU A 81 -0.83 8.66 3.96
CA GLU A 81 -1.62 8.15 5.09
C GLU A 81 -0.79 7.32 6.08
N ASP A 82 0.22 6.57 5.61
CA ASP A 82 1.18 5.86 6.47
C ASP A 82 1.94 6.83 7.38
N VAL A 83 2.43 7.95 6.80
CA VAL A 83 3.07 9.04 7.54
C VAL A 83 2.11 9.65 8.56
N ALA A 84 0.90 10.02 8.13
CA ALA A 84 -0.10 10.63 8.99
C ALA A 84 -0.54 9.69 10.14
N ALA A 85 -0.64 8.39 9.89
CA ALA A 85 -0.98 7.40 10.92
C ALA A 85 0.13 7.30 11.98
N PHE A 86 1.39 7.30 11.57
CA PHE A 86 2.53 7.31 12.49
C PHE A 86 2.57 8.59 13.33
N GLU A 87 2.41 9.76 12.70
CA GLU A 87 2.39 11.05 13.40
C GLU A 87 1.25 11.12 14.42
N ALA A 88 0.06 10.68 14.05
CA ALA A 88 -1.09 10.61 14.94
C ALA A 88 -0.81 9.73 16.17
N MET A 89 -0.14 8.59 15.98
CA MET A 89 0.28 7.72 17.09
C MET A 89 1.30 8.41 18.00
N MET A 90 2.30 9.08 17.43
CA MET A 90 3.29 9.81 18.22
C MET A 90 2.66 10.95 19.03
N ASP A 91 1.73 11.69 18.44
CA ASP A 91 1.06 12.79 19.11
C ASP A 91 0.10 12.30 20.19
N ALA A 92 -0.61 11.20 19.96
CA ALA A 92 -1.43 10.55 20.99
C ALA A 92 -0.56 10.13 22.19
N LEU A 93 0.63 9.59 21.96
CA LEU A 93 1.55 9.18 23.02
C LEU A 93 2.09 10.36 23.85
N LYS A 94 2.31 11.52 23.21
CA LYS A 94 2.80 12.76 23.86
C LYS A 94 1.76 13.48 24.72
N ARG A 95 0.47 13.18 24.56
CA ARG A 95 -0.60 13.87 25.31
C ARG A 95 -0.37 13.82 26.84
N PRO A 96 -0.78 14.86 27.59
CA PRO A 96 -0.69 14.89 29.05
C PRO A 96 -1.39 13.71 29.73
N LYS A 97 -0.97 13.40 30.96
CA LYS A 97 -1.47 12.25 31.74
C LYS A 97 -1.54 12.52 33.24
N ARG A 98 -1.73 13.78 33.65
CA ARG A 98 -1.70 14.21 35.06
C ARG A 98 -3.09 14.14 35.69
N SER A 99 -4.12 14.65 35.03
CA SER A 99 -5.52 14.59 35.52
C SER A 99 -6.27 13.35 35.04
N PHE A 100 -7.45 13.09 35.62
CA PHE A 100 -8.34 12.01 35.15
C PHE A 100 -8.78 12.26 33.70
N ASP A 101 -9.23 13.48 33.40
CA ASP A 101 -9.69 13.87 32.07
C ASP A 101 -8.56 13.79 31.03
N GLU A 102 -7.34 14.21 31.39
CA GLU A 102 -6.16 14.08 30.52
C GLU A 102 -5.84 12.61 30.23
N LYS A 103 -5.90 11.73 31.23
CA LYS A 103 -5.68 10.30 31.04
C LYS A 103 -6.75 9.66 30.14
N ALA A 104 -8.01 10.05 30.31
CA ALA A 104 -9.11 9.57 29.48
C ALA A 104 -8.93 10.01 28.01
N ALA A 105 -8.72 11.30 27.76
CA ALA A 105 -8.51 11.85 26.42
C ALA A 105 -7.23 11.30 25.74
N ARG A 106 -6.18 11.03 26.52
CA ARG A 106 -4.97 10.37 26.02
C ARG A 106 -5.25 8.93 25.61
N ARG A 107 -6.00 8.18 26.41
CA ARG A 107 -6.35 6.78 26.10
C ARG A 107 -7.18 6.69 24.83
N GLU A 108 -8.17 7.56 24.67
CA GLU A 108 -9.00 7.62 23.46
C GLU A 108 -8.17 7.93 22.22
N ALA A 109 -7.27 8.92 22.29
CA ALA A 109 -6.38 9.26 21.19
C ALA A 109 -5.45 8.11 20.79
N ILE A 110 -4.91 7.38 21.77
CA ILE A 110 -4.06 6.20 21.52
C ILE A 110 -4.87 5.09 20.85
N GLN A 111 -6.09 4.83 21.32
CA GLN A 111 -6.95 3.81 20.73
C GLN A 111 -7.30 4.12 19.27
N ALA A 112 -7.65 5.39 18.98
CA ALA A 112 -7.94 5.83 17.62
C ALA A 112 -6.70 5.72 16.70
N ALA A 113 -5.53 6.15 17.19
CA ALA A 113 -4.29 6.05 16.43
C ALA A 113 -3.86 4.59 16.20
N ALA A 114 -4.02 3.72 17.20
CA ALA A 114 -3.75 2.29 17.07
C ALA A 114 -4.65 1.60 16.05
N SER A 115 -5.94 1.94 16.01
CA SER A 115 -6.86 1.49 14.96
C SER A 115 -6.35 1.88 13.57
N ARG A 116 -5.98 3.15 13.39
CA ARG A 116 -5.47 3.66 12.12
C ARG A 116 -4.14 3.01 11.70
N ALA A 117 -3.24 2.77 12.66
CA ALA A 117 -1.96 2.09 12.44
C ALA A 117 -2.09 0.63 11.97
N VAL A 118 -3.27 0.02 12.13
CA VAL A 118 -3.59 -1.31 11.55
C VAL A 118 -4.42 -1.21 10.27
N GLN A 119 -5.40 -0.29 10.24
CA GLN A 119 -6.29 -0.12 9.10
C GLN A 119 -5.55 0.36 7.85
N VAL A 120 -4.69 1.37 7.97
CA VAL A 120 -3.94 1.93 6.82
C VAL A 120 -3.08 0.87 6.14
N PRO A 121 -2.28 0.05 6.86
CA PRO A 121 -1.55 -1.07 6.24
C PRO A 121 -2.45 -2.14 5.60
N LEU A 122 -3.58 -2.49 6.21
CA LEU A 122 -4.52 -3.46 5.63
C LEU A 122 -5.14 -2.93 4.34
N ASP A 123 -5.55 -1.66 4.32
CA ASP A 123 -6.13 -1.02 3.13
C ASP A 123 -5.08 -0.89 2.03
N THR A 124 -3.84 -0.53 2.38
CA THR A 124 -2.71 -0.55 1.44
C THR A 124 -2.50 -1.94 0.86
N ALA A 125 -2.47 -2.98 1.69
CA ALA A 125 -2.30 -4.36 1.23
C ALA A 125 -3.42 -4.81 0.29
N ARG A 126 -4.68 -4.42 0.57
CA ARG A 126 -5.84 -4.70 -0.30
C ARG A 126 -5.66 -4.03 -1.66
N ARG A 127 -5.30 -2.74 -1.71
CA ARG A 127 -5.06 -2.04 -2.98
C ARG A 127 -3.90 -2.63 -3.78
N CYS A 128 -2.82 -3.03 -3.11
CA CYS A 128 -1.71 -3.73 -3.75
C CYS A 128 -2.15 -5.09 -4.32
N LEU A 129 -3.02 -5.82 -3.62
CA LEU A 129 -3.57 -7.10 -4.08
C LEU A 129 -4.54 -6.93 -5.25
N GLU A 130 -5.41 -5.92 -5.22
CA GLU A 130 -6.28 -5.56 -6.34
C GLU A 130 -5.44 -5.26 -7.59
N ALA A 131 -4.38 -4.47 -7.45
CA ALA A 131 -3.45 -4.18 -8.53
C ALA A 131 -2.70 -5.42 -9.05
N LEU A 132 -2.30 -6.35 -8.16
CA LEU A 132 -1.70 -7.63 -8.56
C LEU A 132 -2.70 -8.51 -9.31
N THR A 133 -3.97 -8.51 -8.88
CA THR A 133 -5.06 -9.23 -9.53
C THR A 133 -5.31 -8.70 -10.94
N LEU A 134 -5.38 -7.38 -11.09
CA LEU A 134 -5.45 -6.71 -12.40
C LEU A 134 -4.26 -7.09 -13.27
N GLY A 135 -3.05 -7.10 -12.70
CA GLY A 135 -1.85 -7.58 -13.39
C GLY A 135 -2.00 -8.98 -13.95
N HIS A 136 -2.52 -9.90 -13.13
CA HIS A 136 -2.72 -11.29 -13.55
C HIS A 136 -3.74 -11.39 -14.69
N GLN A 137 -4.82 -10.61 -14.63
CA GLN A 137 -5.81 -10.53 -15.72
C GLN A 137 -5.21 -9.91 -16.99
N ALA A 138 -4.33 -8.91 -16.84
CA ALA A 138 -3.69 -8.22 -17.93
C ALA A 138 -2.73 -9.09 -18.74
N LEU A 139 -2.24 -10.21 -18.20
CA LEU A 139 -1.28 -11.09 -18.88
C LEU A 139 -1.73 -11.51 -20.29
N SER A 140 -3.00 -11.87 -20.48
CA SER A 140 -3.54 -12.25 -21.80
C SER A 140 -3.69 -11.08 -22.79
N HIS A 141 -3.53 -9.84 -22.32
CA HIS A 141 -3.65 -8.62 -23.11
C HIS A 141 -2.30 -7.93 -23.37
N ILE A 142 -1.22 -8.44 -22.77
CA ILE A 142 0.14 -7.92 -22.89
C ILE A 142 0.90 -8.69 -23.96
N GLU A 143 1.55 -7.96 -24.86
CA GLU A 143 2.38 -8.55 -25.92
C GLU A 143 3.69 -9.10 -25.34
N ALA A 144 4.20 -10.20 -25.92
CA ALA A 144 5.39 -10.92 -25.42
C ALA A 144 6.62 -10.02 -25.18
N GLN A 145 6.81 -8.99 -26.01
CA GLN A 145 7.92 -8.04 -25.86
C GLN A 145 7.83 -7.13 -24.61
N PHE A 146 6.67 -7.07 -23.96
CA PHE A 146 6.41 -6.31 -22.72
C PHE A 146 6.14 -7.22 -21.51
N GLU A 147 6.21 -8.55 -21.69
CA GLU A 147 5.96 -9.52 -20.62
C GLU A 147 6.93 -9.36 -19.45
N SER A 148 8.21 -9.04 -19.73
CA SER A 148 9.21 -8.82 -18.68
C SER A 148 8.90 -7.61 -17.80
N ASP A 149 8.39 -6.51 -18.38
CA ASP A 149 7.94 -5.34 -17.62
C ASP A 149 6.73 -5.70 -16.75
N ALA A 150 5.76 -6.44 -17.30
CA ALA A 150 4.57 -6.87 -16.57
C ALA A 150 4.90 -7.78 -15.38
N THR A 151 5.78 -8.77 -15.59
CA THR A 151 6.25 -9.68 -14.55
C THR A 151 7.06 -8.95 -13.48
N ALA A 152 7.94 -8.03 -13.86
CA ALA A 152 8.64 -7.18 -12.89
C ALA A 152 7.66 -6.34 -12.06
N GLY A 153 6.62 -5.79 -12.70
CA GLY A 153 5.55 -5.07 -12.02
C GLY A 153 4.78 -5.92 -11.02
N ALA A 154 4.45 -7.16 -11.38
CA ALA A 154 3.81 -8.12 -10.49
C ALA A 154 4.68 -8.47 -9.28
N TYR A 155 5.99 -8.65 -9.45
CA TYR A 155 6.90 -8.88 -8.33
C TYR A 155 6.94 -7.69 -7.36
N LEU A 156 6.95 -6.45 -7.87
CA LEU A 156 6.90 -5.25 -7.03
C LEU A 156 5.59 -5.17 -6.24
N LEU A 157 4.45 -5.47 -6.88
CA LEU A 157 3.14 -5.51 -6.23
C LEU A 157 3.07 -6.60 -5.15
N HIS A 158 3.56 -7.80 -5.44
CA HIS A 158 3.63 -8.88 -4.47
C HIS A 158 4.52 -8.50 -3.27
N ALA A 159 5.71 -7.97 -3.54
CA ALA A 159 6.62 -7.50 -2.49
C ALA A 159 5.99 -6.38 -1.65
N ALA A 160 5.26 -5.45 -2.27
CA ALA A 160 4.52 -4.41 -1.57
C ALA A 160 3.45 -4.99 -0.63
N VAL A 161 2.66 -5.96 -1.08
CA VAL A 161 1.70 -6.68 -0.21
C VAL A 161 2.43 -7.29 0.99
N GLN A 162 3.49 -8.07 0.76
CA GLN A 162 4.20 -8.74 1.86
C GLN A 162 4.82 -7.72 2.83
N SER A 163 5.39 -6.64 2.30
CA SER A 163 6.07 -5.61 3.08
C SER A 163 5.11 -4.85 4.00
N VAL A 164 3.99 -4.35 3.47
CA VAL A 164 3.05 -3.53 4.26
C VAL A 164 2.32 -4.35 5.31
N LEU A 165 2.10 -5.65 5.08
CA LEU A 165 1.49 -6.53 6.08
C LEU A 165 2.37 -6.73 7.33
N LEU A 166 3.67 -6.43 7.27
CA LEU A 166 4.54 -6.41 8.46
C LEU A 166 4.14 -5.29 9.44
N ASN A 167 3.59 -4.17 8.94
CA ASN A 167 3.08 -3.10 9.79
C ASN A 167 1.81 -3.50 10.54
N VAL A 168 0.99 -4.38 9.95
CA VAL A 168 -0.15 -4.98 10.66
C VAL A 168 0.38 -5.77 11.85
N ASP A 169 1.33 -6.69 11.62
CA ASP A 169 1.93 -7.52 12.68
C ASP A 169 2.50 -6.67 13.84
N ALA A 170 3.20 -5.59 13.50
CA ALA A 170 3.81 -4.69 14.49
C ALA A 170 2.78 -3.93 15.34
N ASN A 171 1.59 -3.64 14.80
CA ASN A 171 0.58 -2.79 15.45
C ASN A 171 -0.62 -3.57 16.02
N LEU A 172 -0.74 -4.88 15.76
CA LEU A 172 -1.86 -5.69 16.22
C LEU A 172 -2.07 -5.62 17.73
N GLU A 173 -1.01 -5.64 18.53
CA GLU A 173 -1.14 -5.61 19.99
C GLU A 173 -1.70 -4.28 20.52
N ALA A 174 -1.59 -3.20 19.74
CA ALA A 174 -2.09 -1.88 20.10
C ALA A 174 -3.62 -1.76 19.98
N LEU A 175 -4.30 -2.67 19.25
CA LEU A 175 -5.76 -2.63 19.04
C LEU A 175 -6.59 -2.88 20.31
N GLY A 176 -5.99 -3.49 21.34
CA GLY A 176 -6.63 -3.77 22.63
C GLY A 176 -7.69 -4.88 22.58
N ASP A 177 -8.69 -4.77 21.73
CA ASP A 177 -9.81 -5.71 21.59
C ASP A 177 -9.44 -6.98 20.82
N GLU A 178 -9.70 -8.14 21.41
CA GLU A 178 -9.29 -9.44 20.88
C GLU A 178 -10.04 -9.81 19.58
N GLN A 179 -11.32 -9.47 19.49
CA GLN A 179 -12.09 -9.72 18.26
C GLN A 179 -11.54 -8.90 17.09
N THR A 180 -11.20 -7.64 17.33
CA THR A 180 -10.59 -6.75 16.33
C THR A 180 -9.22 -7.26 15.88
N LYS A 181 -8.40 -7.76 16.81
CA LYS A 181 -7.11 -8.41 16.48
C LYS A 181 -7.31 -9.64 15.60
N GLN A 182 -8.27 -10.50 15.93
CA GLN A 182 -8.57 -11.71 15.16
C GLN A 182 -9.03 -11.37 13.74
N ASN A 183 -9.92 -10.39 13.60
CA ASN A 183 -10.39 -9.93 12.28
C ASN A 183 -9.24 -9.36 11.43
N ALA A 184 -8.35 -8.57 12.04
CA ALA A 184 -7.17 -8.03 11.35
C ALA A 184 -6.19 -9.14 10.92
N ARG A 185 -5.94 -10.13 11.77
CA ARG A 185 -5.11 -11.31 11.44
C ARG A 185 -5.72 -12.14 10.30
N ALA A 186 -7.04 -12.36 10.33
CA ALA A 186 -7.74 -13.09 9.28
C ALA A 186 -7.60 -12.38 7.93
N ALA A 187 -7.89 -11.07 7.88
CA ALA A 187 -7.74 -10.27 6.66
C ALA A 187 -6.30 -10.25 6.15
N GLN A 188 -5.31 -10.08 7.04
CA GLN A 188 -3.90 -10.14 6.68
C GLN A 188 -3.53 -11.49 6.04
N ASN A 189 -3.93 -12.61 6.65
CA ASN A 189 -3.58 -13.94 6.14
C ASN A 189 -4.23 -14.21 4.78
N GLU A 190 -5.51 -13.84 4.62
CA GLU A 190 -6.21 -13.96 3.36
C GLU A 190 -5.50 -13.18 2.23
N ILE A 191 -5.18 -11.91 2.47
CA ILE A 191 -4.47 -11.07 1.49
C ILE A 191 -3.10 -11.67 1.15
N ARG A 192 -2.37 -12.15 2.17
CA ARG A 192 -1.05 -12.75 2.03
C ARG A 192 -1.08 -14.01 1.16
N GLU A 193 -2.06 -14.88 1.39
CA GLU A 193 -2.22 -16.13 0.64
C GLU A 193 -2.67 -15.88 -0.80
N GLN A 194 -3.64 -15.00 -1.02
CA GLN A 194 -4.08 -14.62 -2.37
C GLN A 194 -2.93 -14.02 -3.19
N SER A 195 -2.14 -13.13 -2.58
CA SER A 195 -0.97 -12.55 -3.25
C SER A 195 0.08 -13.59 -3.65
N ARG A 196 0.30 -14.62 -2.81
CA ARG A 196 1.21 -15.73 -3.13
C ARG A 196 0.69 -16.63 -4.23
N ALA A 197 -0.62 -16.88 -4.28
CA ALA A 197 -1.22 -17.67 -5.34
C ALA A 197 -1.13 -16.94 -6.69
N LEU A 198 -1.40 -15.63 -6.71
CA LEU A 198 -1.35 -14.83 -7.94
C LEU A 198 0.06 -14.72 -8.51
N ILE A 199 1.08 -14.54 -7.66
CA ILE A 199 2.44 -14.33 -8.17
C ILE A 199 3.02 -15.58 -8.86
N GLN A 200 2.58 -16.78 -8.47
CA GLN A 200 2.94 -18.04 -9.15
C GLN A 200 2.49 -18.06 -10.61
N GLY A 201 1.40 -17.37 -10.96
CA GLY A 201 0.93 -17.24 -12.34
C GLY A 201 1.89 -16.48 -13.25
N PHE A 202 2.79 -15.67 -12.69
CA PHE A 202 3.84 -14.95 -13.42
C PHE A 202 5.18 -15.71 -13.47
N GLU A 203 5.33 -16.75 -12.65
CA GLU A 203 6.54 -17.58 -12.59
C GLU A 203 6.45 -18.80 -13.52
N ALA A 204 5.25 -19.18 -13.95
CA ALA A 204 5.03 -20.29 -14.87
C ALA A 204 5.40 -19.86 -16.30
N PRO A 205 6.22 -20.63 -17.04
CA PRO A 205 6.52 -20.32 -18.44
C PRO A 205 5.23 -20.35 -19.26
N ALA A 206 5.01 -19.31 -20.09
CA ALA A 206 3.96 -19.31 -21.10
C ALA A 206 4.07 -20.61 -21.92
N SER A 207 3.04 -21.45 -21.83
CA SER A 207 2.99 -22.77 -22.49
C SER A 207 2.69 -22.65 -23.97
#